data_AF-A0A533ZY08-F1
#
_entry.id   AF-A0A533ZY08-F1
#
_cell.length_a   1.000
_cell.length_b   1.000
_cell.length_c   1.000
_cell.angle_alpha   90.00
_cell.angle_beta   90.00
_cell.angle_gamma   90.00
#
_symmetry.space_group_name_H-M   'P 1'
#
loop_
_entity.id
_entity.type
_entity.pdbx_description
1 polymer ?
#
loop_
_entity_poly.entity_id
_entity_poly.type
_entity_poly.pdbx_seq_one_letter_code
_entity_poly.pdbx_strand_id
1 'polypeptide(L)'
;MLLGVAACNETEPSLTGPGQATKLVFTVQPGTATAGTAISPAVLVAIQDASGRVVTAATNVVTVAIETNPGGGTLSGPATASPVNGLATFYNLSIDRAASGYTLSASAAGLT
;
A
#
# COMPACT_ATOMS: atom_id res chain seq x y z
N MET A 1 45.88 -23.10 -17.71
CA MET A 1 44.63 -23.57 -18.35
C MET A 1 43.49 -23.25 -17.39
N LEU A 2 42.39 -22.77 -17.95
CA LEU A 2 41.39 -21.83 -17.42
C LEU A 2 40.46 -22.39 -16.31
N LEU A 3 40.10 -21.51 -15.35
CA LEU A 3 38.87 -21.34 -14.51
C LEU A 3 38.16 -22.58 -13.91
N GLY A 4 37.69 -22.63 -12.65
CA GLY A 4 37.17 -21.55 -11.81
C GLY A 4 35.64 -21.46 -11.90
N VAL A 5 34.95 -21.85 -10.81
CA VAL A 5 33.53 -21.59 -10.45
C VAL A 5 32.48 -22.60 -10.95
N ALA A 6 32.06 -23.46 -10.03
CA ALA A 6 30.70 -23.99 -10.02
C ALA A 6 29.76 -22.90 -9.46
N ALA A 7 28.85 -22.43 -10.29
CA ALA A 7 27.58 -21.88 -9.85
C ALA A 7 26.57 -22.38 -10.88
N CYS A 8 25.82 -23.42 -10.52
CA CYS A 8 24.61 -23.78 -11.25
C CYS A 8 23.68 -22.58 -11.12
N ASN A 9 23.70 -21.72 -12.15
CA ASN A 9 22.58 -20.93 -12.64
C ASN A 9 21.44 -20.87 -11.62
N GLU A 10 21.53 -19.93 -10.69
CA GLU A 10 20.35 -19.45 -9.96
C GLU A 10 19.33 -19.13 -11.05
N THR A 11 18.27 -19.94 -11.10
CA THR A 11 17.14 -19.68 -11.98
C THR A 11 16.76 -18.24 -11.72
N GLU A 12 16.85 -17.37 -12.73
CA GLU A 12 16.26 -16.03 -12.69
C GLU A 12 14.89 -16.21 -12.01
N PRO A 13 14.64 -15.67 -10.80
CA PRO A 13 13.35 -15.84 -10.21
C PRO A 13 12.39 -15.08 -11.12
N SER A 14 11.69 -15.80 -11.98
CA SER A 14 10.41 -15.34 -12.48
C SER A 14 9.64 -14.95 -11.22
N LEU A 15 9.43 -13.66 -11.07
CA LEU A 15 8.88 -13.02 -9.88
C LEU A 15 7.40 -13.43 -9.75
N THR A 16 7.12 -14.69 -9.47
CA THR A 16 5.78 -15.22 -9.19
C THR A 16 5.93 -16.46 -8.30
N GLY A 17 6.64 -16.29 -7.18
CA GLY A 17 6.62 -17.26 -6.09
C GLY A 17 5.33 -17.14 -5.26
N PRO A 18 4.84 -18.23 -4.63
CA PRO A 18 3.76 -18.14 -3.65
C PRO A 18 4.18 -17.16 -2.54
N GLY A 19 3.37 -16.13 -2.30
CA GLY A 19 3.74 -15.02 -1.42
C GLY A 19 4.27 -13.79 -2.15
N GLN A 20 4.09 -13.66 -3.46
CA GLN A 20 4.28 -12.36 -4.10
C GLN A 20 3.02 -11.50 -3.98
N ALA A 21 3.23 -10.26 -3.57
CA ALA A 21 2.20 -9.25 -3.55
C ALA A 21 1.64 -9.06 -4.96
N THR A 22 0.32 -9.07 -5.12
CA THR A 22 -0.33 -8.80 -6.40
C THR A 22 -1.45 -7.77 -6.29
N LYS A 23 -1.97 -7.51 -5.08
CA LYS A 23 -3.08 -6.57 -4.87
C LYS A 23 -2.98 -5.85 -3.53
N LEU A 24 -3.61 -4.69 -3.46
CA LEU A 24 -3.75 -3.88 -2.26
C LEU A 24 -5.21 -3.88 -1.80
N VAL A 25 -5.44 -4.09 -0.52
CA VAL A 25 -6.79 -4.15 0.06
C VAL A 25 -6.86 -3.27 1.29
N PHE A 26 -7.79 -2.30 1.28
CA PHE A 26 -8.11 -1.55 2.49
C PHE A 26 -8.79 -2.47 3.51
N THR A 27 -8.12 -2.68 4.64
CA THR A 27 -8.62 -3.52 5.75
C THR A 27 -9.29 -2.66 6.83
N VAL A 28 -8.86 -1.42 6.96
CA VAL A 28 -9.54 -0.39 7.75
C VAL A 28 -9.78 0.81 6.85
N GLN A 29 -11.05 1.10 6.59
CA GLN A 29 -11.45 2.25 5.79
C GLN A 29 -11.47 3.53 6.64
N PRO A 30 -11.16 4.69 6.04
CA PRO A 30 -11.31 5.97 6.71
C PRO A 30 -12.78 6.20 7.11
N GLY A 31 -13.00 6.59 8.35
CA GLY A 31 -14.31 7.04 8.83
C GLY A 31 -14.61 8.50 8.46
N THR A 32 -15.69 9.04 9.02
CA THR A 32 -15.97 10.48 8.95
C THR A 32 -14.92 11.25 9.76
N ALA A 33 -14.21 12.17 9.12
CA ALA A 33 -13.22 13.03 9.77
C ALA A 33 -13.59 14.50 9.56
N THR A 34 -13.27 15.34 10.54
CA THR A 34 -13.38 16.80 10.40
C THR A 34 -12.28 17.30 9.49
N ALA A 35 -12.60 18.29 8.64
CA ALA A 35 -11.62 18.92 7.77
C ALA A 35 -10.42 19.46 8.56
N GLY A 36 -9.20 19.18 8.08
CA GLY A 36 -7.95 19.55 8.74
C GLY A 36 -7.61 18.72 9.98
N THR A 37 -8.43 17.73 10.34
CA THR A 37 -8.16 16.80 11.44
C THR A 37 -7.73 15.45 10.90
N ALA A 38 -6.87 14.75 11.65
CA ALA A 38 -6.49 13.37 11.33
C ALA A 38 -7.72 12.45 11.26
N ILE A 39 -7.79 11.66 10.20
CA ILE A 39 -8.80 10.64 9.99
C ILE A 39 -8.62 9.56 11.07
N SER A 40 -9.70 9.28 11.79
CA SER A 40 -9.78 8.22 12.79
C SER A 40 -11.02 7.37 12.53
N PRO A 41 -10.90 6.03 12.47
CA PRO A 41 -9.69 5.23 12.68
C PRO A 41 -8.64 5.40 11.57
N ALA A 42 -7.37 5.10 11.88
CA ALA A 42 -6.28 5.16 10.91
C ALA A 42 -6.51 4.18 9.75
N VAL A 43 -6.14 4.59 8.54
CA VAL A 43 -6.34 3.78 7.34
C VAL A 43 -5.30 2.66 7.31
N LEU A 44 -5.77 1.43 7.08
CA LEU A 44 -4.92 0.24 7.00
C LEU A 44 -5.06 -0.40 5.62
N VAL A 45 -3.94 -0.62 4.94
CA VAL A 45 -3.88 -1.29 3.64
C VAL A 45 -3.06 -2.56 3.80
N ALA A 46 -3.68 -3.69 3.52
CA ALA A 46 -3.01 -4.98 3.47
C ALA A 46 -2.53 -5.28 2.05
N ILE A 47 -1.30 -5.76 1.96
CA ILE A 47 -0.72 -6.27 0.72
C ILE A 47 -1.05 -7.76 0.64
N GLN A 48 -1.81 -8.15 -0.38
CA GLN A 48 -2.24 -9.53 -0.56
C GLN A 48 -1.70 -10.13 -1.86
N ASP A 49 -1.57 -11.45 -1.86
CA ASP A 49 -1.33 -12.23 -3.06
C ASP A 49 -2.63 -12.48 -3.85
N ALA A 50 -2.52 -13.14 -5.00
CA ALA A 50 -3.66 -13.42 -5.86
C ALA A 50 -4.72 -14.27 -5.15
N SER A 51 -4.29 -15.13 -4.21
CA SER A 51 -5.15 -15.98 -3.39
C SER A 51 -5.85 -15.26 -2.23
N GLY A 52 -5.52 -13.99 -1.98
CA GLY A 52 -6.10 -13.19 -0.89
C GLY A 52 -5.40 -13.36 0.45
N ARG A 53 -4.20 -13.94 0.48
CA ARG A 53 -3.39 -14.02 1.70
C ARG A 53 -2.52 -12.79 1.84
N VAL A 54 -2.40 -12.28 3.07
CA VAL A 54 -1.49 -11.18 3.37
C VAL A 54 -0.05 -11.65 3.21
N VAL A 55 0.71 -10.91 2.41
CA VAL A 55 2.13 -11.19 2.18
C VAL A 55 2.94 -10.52 3.29
N THR A 56 3.25 -11.26 4.34
CA THR A 56 3.95 -10.71 5.51
C THR A 56 5.37 -10.24 5.21
N ALA A 57 6.02 -10.85 4.21
CA ALA A 57 7.33 -10.46 3.71
C ALA A 57 7.30 -9.25 2.74
N ALA A 58 6.12 -8.66 2.47
CA ALA A 58 6.01 -7.55 1.53
C ALA A 58 6.70 -6.31 2.10
N THR A 59 7.56 -5.72 1.29
CA THR A 59 8.30 -4.47 1.58
C THR A 59 7.92 -3.36 0.61
N ASN A 60 6.96 -3.60 -0.29
CA ASN A 60 6.48 -2.62 -1.26
C ASN A 60 5.88 -1.41 -0.54
N VAL A 61 6.49 -0.24 -0.75
CA VAL A 61 5.98 1.02 -0.19
C VAL A 61 4.60 1.29 -0.79
N VAL A 62 3.61 1.44 0.08
CA VAL A 62 2.23 1.74 -0.32
C VAL A 62 2.03 3.24 -0.28
N THR A 63 1.47 3.79 -1.34
CA THR A 63 1.10 5.19 -1.51
C THR A 63 -0.42 5.30 -1.57
N VAL A 64 -1.00 6.17 -0.77
CA VAL A 64 -2.42 6.49 -0.77
C VAL A 64 -2.64 7.86 -1.36
N ALA A 65 -3.59 7.97 -2.29
CA ALA A 65 -4.01 9.22 -2.88
C ALA A 65 -5.53 9.39 -2.78
N ILE A 66 -6.01 10.61 -2.98
CA ILE A 66 -7.44 10.86 -3.17
C ILE A 66 -7.78 10.50 -4.61
N GLU A 67 -8.74 9.59 -4.78
CA GLU A 67 -9.26 9.21 -6.08
C GLU A 67 -10.42 10.14 -6.47
N THR A 68 -11.50 10.13 -5.69
CA THR A 68 -12.63 11.05 -5.86
C THR A 68 -12.48 12.23 -4.90
N ASN A 69 -12.36 13.44 -5.46
CA ASN A 69 -12.18 14.68 -4.71
C ASN A 69 -13.32 15.68 -4.94
N PRO A 70 -14.53 15.44 -4.40
CA PRO A 70 -15.69 16.29 -4.68
C PRO A 70 -15.58 17.68 -4.02
N GLY A 71 -14.88 17.76 -2.88
CA GLY A 71 -14.69 19.01 -2.15
C GLY A 71 -13.44 19.80 -2.55
N GLY A 72 -12.60 19.30 -3.46
CA GLY A 72 -11.32 19.92 -3.82
C GLY A 72 -10.32 19.99 -2.66
N GLY A 73 -10.34 18.99 -1.79
CA GLY A 73 -9.45 18.89 -0.63
C GLY A 73 -8.08 18.31 -0.98
N THR A 74 -7.08 18.67 -0.19
CA THR A 74 -5.71 18.18 -0.27
C THR A 74 -5.48 17.12 0.81
N LEU A 75 -4.98 15.95 0.42
CA LEU A 75 -4.56 14.93 1.37
C LEU A 75 -3.26 15.38 2.03
N SER A 76 -3.31 15.61 3.34
CA SER A 76 -2.15 15.93 4.17
C SER A 76 -1.80 14.75 5.06
N GLY A 77 -0.50 14.59 5.35
CA GLY A 77 0.05 13.48 6.13
C GLY A 77 0.99 12.59 5.30
N PRO A 78 1.53 11.53 5.91
CA PRO A 78 2.36 10.57 5.20
C PRO A 78 1.49 9.75 4.26
N ALA A 79 1.29 10.25 3.04
CA ALA A 79 0.61 9.53 1.96
C ALA A 79 1.38 8.28 1.52
N THR A 80 2.59 8.06 2.02
CA THR A 80 3.40 6.86 1.79
C THR A 80 3.69 6.15 3.12
N ALA A 81 3.54 4.83 3.13
CA ALA A 81 3.84 4.01 4.30
C ALA A 81 4.52 2.71 3.87
N SER A 82 5.59 2.35 4.60
CA SER A 82 6.21 1.05 4.47
C SER A 82 5.39 0.01 5.23
N PRO A 83 4.96 -1.09 4.60
CA PRO A 83 4.22 -2.14 5.26
C PRO A 83 5.06 -2.85 6.32
N VAL A 84 4.45 -3.18 7.45
CA VAL A 84 5.04 -4.04 8.49
C VAL A 84 4.22 -5.32 8.54
N ASN A 85 4.85 -6.48 8.35
CA ASN A 85 4.15 -7.76 8.17
C ASN A 85 3.08 -7.71 7.05
N GLY A 86 3.34 -6.99 5.96
CA GLY A 86 2.40 -6.83 4.84
C GLY A 86 1.25 -5.86 5.10
N LEU A 87 1.26 -5.12 6.21
CA LEU A 87 0.24 -4.13 6.56
C LEU A 87 0.83 -2.72 6.57
N ALA A 88 0.41 -1.88 5.62
CA ALA A 88 0.73 -0.47 5.58
C ALA A 88 -0.32 0.31 6.36
N THR A 89 0.12 0.97 7.45
CA THR A 89 -0.77 1.80 8.27
C THR A 89 -0.46 3.27 8.04
N PHE A 90 -1.49 4.04 7.72
CA PHE A 90 -1.39 5.46 7.43
C PHE A 90 -1.93 6.26 8.61
N TYR A 91 -1.03 6.58 9.53
CA TYR A 91 -1.33 7.44 10.66
C TYR A 91 -1.35 8.91 10.21
N ASN A 92 -2.31 9.68 10.72
CA ASN A 92 -2.39 11.13 10.51
C ASN A 92 -2.69 11.58 9.07
N LEU A 93 -3.34 10.74 8.25
CA LEU A 93 -3.96 11.23 7.02
C LEU A 93 -5.07 12.21 7.38
N SER A 94 -5.14 13.34 6.69
CA SER A 94 -6.18 14.36 6.89
C SER A 94 -6.54 15.00 5.56
N ILE A 95 -7.78 15.46 5.44
CA ILE A 95 -8.24 16.22 4.26
C ILE A 95 -8.63 17.60 4.78
N ASP A 96 -8.08 18.66 4.20
CA ASP A 96 -8.27 20.05 4.64
C ASP A 96 -9.66 20.63 4.33
N ARG A 97 -10.49 19.93 3.54
CA ARG A 97 -11.85 20.34 3.19
C ARG A 97 -12.90 19.28 3.51
N ALA A 98 -14.04 19.74 4.02
CA ALA A 98 -15.19 18.88 4.32
C ALA A 98 -16.04 18.69 3.07
N ALA A 99 -16.22 17.43 2.67
CA ALA A 99 -17.22 17.01 1.69
C ALA A 99 -17.56 15.54 1.90
N SER A 100 -18.69 15.10 1.37
CA SER A 100 -19.10 13.70 1.35
C SER A 100 -18.72 13.05 0.03
N GLY A 101 -18.33 11.77 0.06
CA GLY A 101 -18.00 11.00 -1.14
C GLY A 101 -16.52 11.05 -1.55
N TYR A 102 -15.63 11.44 -0.65
CA TYR A 102 -14.21 11.21 -0.85
C TYR A 102 -13.92 9.70 -0.94
N THR A 103 -13.07 9.32 -1.88
CA THR A 103 -12.53 7.96 -1.97
C THR A 103 -11.01 8.03 -1.98
N LEU A 104 -10.38 7.03 -1.39
CA LEU A 104 -8.93 6.87 -1.39
C LEU A 104 -8.56 5.70 -2.28
N SER A 105 -7.51 5.86 -3.08
CA SER A 105 -6.86 4.78 -3.81
C SER A 105 -5.51 4.49 -3.19
N ALA A 106 -5.14 3.21 -3.13
CA ALA A 106 -3.82 2.76 -2.69
C ALA A 106 -3.09 2.16 -3.90
N SER A 107 -1.83 2.51 -4.05
CA SER A 107 -0.94 2.03 -5.10
C SER A 107 0.42 1.66 -4.51
N ALA A 108 1.15 0.73 -5.09
CA ALA A 108 2.50 0.42 -4.67
C ALA A 108 3.33 0.01 -5.88
N ALA A 109 4.64 0.26 -5.84
CA ALA A 109 5.51 -0.10 -6.96
C ALA A 109 5.46 -1.62 -7.22
N GLY A 110 5.19 -2.00 -8.46
CA GLY A 110 5.05 -3.40 -8.88
C GLY A 110 3.69 -4.03 -8.57
N LEU A 111 2.74 -3.28 -8.01
CA LEU A 111 1.36 -3.70 -7.77
C LEU A 111 0.43 -2.78 -8.58
N THR A 112 -0.45 -3.37 -9.36
CA THR A 112 -1.48 -2.67 -10.13
C THR A 112 -2.81 -2.73 -9.43
#